data_AF-A0A5D2YX85-F1
#
_entry.id   AF-A0A5D2YX85-F1
#
_cell.length_a   1.000
_cell.length_b   1.000
_cell.length_c   1.000
_cell.angle_alpha   90.00
_cell.angle_beta   90.00
_cell.angle_gamma   90.00
#
_symmetry.space_group_name_H-M   'P 1'
#
loop_
_entity.id
_entity.type
_entity.pdbx_description
1 polymer ?
#
loop_
_entity_poly.entity_id
_entity_poly.type
_entity_poly.pdbx_seq_one_letter_code
_entity_poly.pdbx_strand_id
1 'polypeptide(L)' 'MVKNFIHLSYFSRKKKEENKGSIEFQIVSFTNKIRRLTSHLELHKKDYLSQRELLKILGKH' A
#
# COMPACT_ATOMS: atom_id res chain seq x y z
N MET A 1 -11.92 30.97 6.20
CA MET A 1 -11.68 29.97 5.13
C MET A 1 -10.81 28.78 5.56
N VAL A 2 -9.84 28.95 6.46
CA VAL A 2 -8.87 27.88 6.84
C VAL A 2 -9.46 26.75 7.71
N LYS A 3 -10.41 27.07 8.60
CA LYS A 3 -11.08 26.10 9.51
C LYS A 3 -11.79 24.96 8.77
N ASN A 4 -12.40 25.26 7.62
CA ASN A 4 -13.08 24.26 6.78
C ASN A 4 -12.08 23.31 6.10
N PHE A 5 -10.90 23.82 5.75
CA PHE A 5 -9.84 23.02 5.11
C PHE A 5 -9.22 22.03 6.10
N ILE A 6 -8.97 22.47 7.33
CA ILE A 6 -8.45 21.60 8.40
C ILE A 6 -9.48 20.50 8.72
N HIS A 7 -10.75 20.85 8.84
CA HIS A 7 -11.84 19.90 9.08
C HIS A 7 -11.96 18.86 7.95
N LEU A 8 -11.91 19.28 6.69
CA LEU A 8 -11.95 18.40 5.53
C LEU A 8 -10.76 17.43 5.49
N SER A 9 -9.56 17.91 5.81
CA SER A 9 -8.35 17.08 5.89
C SER A 9 -8.38 16.06 7.03
N TYR A 10 -9.00 16.41 8.17
CA TYR A 10 -9.16 15.53 9.32
C TYR A 10 -10.19 14.44 9.03
N PHE A 11 -11.34 14.82 8.46
CA PHE A 11 -12.38 13.87 8.04
C PHE A 11 -11.85 12.88 6.99
N SER A 12 -11.10 13.35 5.99
CA SER A 12 -10.47 12.50 4.98
C SER A 12 -9.46 11.51 5.59
N ARG A 13 -8.66 11.93 6.57
CA ARG A 13 -7.75 11.05 7.32
C ARG A 13 -8.50 10.01 8.14
N LYS A 14 -9.54 10.41 8.88
CA LYS A 14 -10.39 9.50 9.67
C LYS A 14 -11.04 8.44 8.80
N LYS A 15 -11.60 8.84 7.66
CA LYS A 15 -12.21 7.92 6.69
C LYS A 15 -11.16 6.96 6.11
N LYS A 16 -9.94 7.43 5.82
CA LYS A 16 -8.83 6.56 5.41
C LYS A 16 -8.44 5.55 6.49
N GLU A 17 -8.48 5.92 7.76
CA GLU A 17 -8.15 5.04 8.89
C GLU A 17 -9.23 4.00 9.16
N GLU A 18 -10.51 4.39 9.18
CA GLU A 18 -11.65 3.46 9.30
C GLU A 18 -11.67 2.43 8.17
N ASN A 19 -11.30 2.84 6.95
CA ASN A 19 -11.28 1.94 5.80
C ASN A 19 -10.02 1.06 5.71
N LYS A 20 -9.02 1.19 6.60
CA LYS A 20 -7.82 0.33 6.54
C LYS A 20 -8.14 -1.16 6.66
N GLY A 21 -9.22 -1.49 7.37
CA GLY A 21 -9.69 -2.86 7.56
C GLY A 21 -10.57 -3.39 6.42
N SER A 22 -10.99 -2.55 5.47
CA SER A 22 -11.87 -3.00 4.39
C SER A 22 -11.11 -3.87 3.39
N ILE A 23 -11.80 -4.87 2.83
CA ILE A 23 -11.23 -5.77 1.82
C ILE A 23 -10.73 -4.97 0.60
N GLU A 24 -11.52 -3.99 0.16
CA GLU A 24 -11.16 -3.11 -0.97
C GLU A 24 -9.85 -2.35 -0.71
N PHE A 25 -9.72 -1.76 0.48
CA PHE A 25 -8.50 -1.04 0.85
C PHE A 25 -7.29 -1.99 0.92
N GLN A 26 -7.47 -3.18 1.50
CA GLN A 26 -6.42 -4.18 1.57
C GLN A 26 -5.95 -4.61 0.18
N ILE A 27 -6.89 -4.90 -0.73
CA ILE A 27 -6.57 -5.23 -2.13
C ILE A 27 -5.76 -4.10 -2.77
N VAL A 28 -6.24 -2.85 -2.70
CA VAL A 28 -5.53 -1.69 -3.27
C VAL A 28 -4.15 -1.51 -2.64
N SER A 29 -4.02 -1.72 -1.33
CA SER A 29 -2.74 -1.63 -0.61
C SER A 29 -1.75 -2.70 -1.08
N PHE A 30 -2.19 -3.96 -1.16
CA PHE A 30 -1.37 -5.07 -1.65
C PHE A 30 -0.97 -4.85 -3.11
N THR A 31 -1.89 -4.44 -3.99
CA THR A 31 -1.59 -4.13 -5.38
C THR A 31 -0.52 -3.04 -5.50
N ASN A 32 -0.65 -1.95 -4.72
CA ASN A 32 0.35 -0.87 -4.70
C ASN A 32 1.71 -1.36 -4.19
N LYS A 33 1.72 -2.22 -3.16
CA LYS A 33 2.94 -2.81 -2.61
C LYS A 33 3.64 -3.71 -3.63
N ILE A 34 2.89 -4.59 -4.30
CA ILE A 34 3.39 -5.46 -5.38
C ILE A 34 4.01 -4.60 -6.49
N ARG A 35 3.29 -3.59 -6.99
CA ARG A 35 3.78 -2.74 -8.09
C ARG A 35 5.11 -2.07 -7.74
N ARG A 36 5.24 -1.55 -6.53
CA ARG A 36 6.49 -0.91 -6.06
C ARG A 36 7.64 -1.92 -5.95
N LEU A 37 7.38 -3.09 -5.37
CA LEU A 37 8.38 -4.16 -5.24
C LEU A 37 8.83 -4.67 -6.62
N THR A 38 7.91 -4.83 -7.57
CA THR A 38 8.26 -5.26 -8.93
C THR A 38 9.20 -4.25 -9.59
N SER A 39 8.87 -2.94 -9.57
CA SER A 39 9.76 -1.91 -10.13
C SER A 39 11.11 -1.82 -9.39
N HIS A 40 11.14 -2.01 -8.06
CA HIS A 40 12.39 -2.10 -7.30
C HIS A 40 13.28 -3.25 -7.79
N LEU A 41 12.69 -4.42 -8.01
CA LEU A 41 13.41 -5.63 -8.44
C LEU A 41 13.87 -5.58 -9.90
N GLU A 42 13.22 -4.78 -10.76
CA GLU A 42 13.70 -4.51 -12.12
C GLU A 42 15.09 -3.86 -12.11
N LEU A 43 15.31 -2.92 -11.18
CA LEU A 43 16.59 -2.26 -10.96
C LEU A 43 17.56 -3.12 -10.14
N HIS A 44 17.06 -3.77 -9.09
CA HIS A 44 17.85 -4.55 -8.13
C HIS A 44 17.58 -6.06 -8.25
N LYS A 45 17.90 -6.64 -9.40
CA LYS A 45 17.61 -8.06 -9.72
C LYS A 45 18.22 -9.09 -8.77
N LYS A 46 19.27 -8.73 -8.03
CA LYS A 46 19.97 -9.60 -7.07
C LYS A 46 19.45 -9.47 -5.63
N ASP A 47 18.42 -8.65 -5.39
CA ASP A 47 17.79 -8.52 -4.08
C ASP A 47 16.83 -9.70 -3.83
N TYR A 48 17.41 -10.84 -3.44
CA TYR A 48 16.69 -12.07 -3.18
C TYR A 48 15.78 -12.00 -1.96
N LEU A 49 16.08 -11.11 -1.00
CA LEU A 49 15.24 -10.90 0.18
C LEU A 49 13.91 -10.26 -0.23
N SER A 50 13.96 -9.18 -1.03
CA SER A 50 12.75 -8.54 -1.57
C SER A 50 11.97 -9.44 -2.52
N GLN A 51 12.64 -10.28 -3.31
CA GLN A 51 11.97 -11.30 -4.15
C GLN A 51 11.20 -12.32 -3.31
N ARG A 52 11.80 -12.82 -2.22
CA ARG A 52 11.14 -13.76 -1.31
C ARG A 52 9.92 -13.13 -0.65
N GLU A 53 10.02 -11.87 -0.22
CA GLU A 53 8.88 -11.13 0.32
C GLU A 53 7.76 -10.94 -0.71
N LEU A 54 8.10 -10.65 -1.97
CA LEU A 54 7.12 -10.58 -3.06
C LEU A 54 6.39 -11.92 -3.27
N LEU A 55 7.10 -13.05 -3.25
CA LEU A 55 6.50 -14.38 -3.38
C LEU A 55 5.54 -14.70 -2.24
N LYS A 56 5.89 -14.34 -1.00
CA LYS A 56 4.99 -14.48 0.17
C LYS A 56 3.71 -13.67 -0.01
N ILE A 57 3.80 -12.43 -0.49
CA ILE A 57 2.62 -11.59 -0.74
C ILE A 57 1.72 -12.20 -1.81
N LEU A 58 2.30 -12.88 -2.80
CA LEU A 58 1.56 -13.60 -3.85
C LEU A 58 1.01 -14.96 -3.39
N GLY A 59 1.30 -15.39 -2.15
CA GLY A 59 0.91 -16.71 -1.66
C GLY A 59 1.60 -17.87 -2.37
N LYS A 60 2.73 -17.61 -3.05
CA LYS A 60 3.53 -18.65 -3.72
C LYS A 60 4.56 -19.17 -2.72
N HIS A 61 4.41 -20.43 -2.31
CA HIS A 61 5.35 -21.18 -1.50
C HIS A 61 6.07 -22.22 -2.35
#